data_AF-A0A2P8F9F0-F1
#
_entry.id   AF-A0A2P8F9F0-F1
#
_cell.length_a   1.000
_cell.length_b   1.000
_cell.length_c   1.000
_cell.angle_alpha   90.00
_cell.angle_beta   90.00
_cell.angle_gamma   90.00
#
_symmetry.space_group_name_H-M   'P 1'
#
loop_
_entity.id
_entity.type
_entity.pdbx_description
1 polymer ?
#
loop_
_entity_poly.entity_id
_entity_poly.type
_entity_poly.pdbx_seq_one_letter_code
_entity_poly.pdbx_strand_id
1 'polypeptide(L)'
;MGFPKRSSPILHEMLWGSFRSLGWQPDIVCEVIGKSTMLRLVGHGIGIALSPAWVKSLSSKSLKFVPYYENAREIDLYISYRTSGDVKEALAFFDAVKYVSGEATRS
;
A
#
# COMPACT_ATOMS: atom_id res chain seq x y z
N MET A 1 -15.06 -3.08 -0.31
CA MET A 1 -14.58 -1.91 0.47
C MET A 1 -13.37 -1.30 -0.22
N GLY A 2 -13.23 0.02 -0.17
CA GLY A 2 -12.13 0.72 -0.82
C GLY A 2 -11.50 1.83 0.04
N PHE A 3 -10.38 2.38 -0.42
CA PHE A 3 -9.71 3.48 0.26
C PHE A 3 -10.38 4.82 -0.06
N PRO A 4 -10.47 5.75 0.92
CA PRO A 4 -11.15 7.01 0.69
C PRO A 4 -10.31 7.93 -0.21
N LYS A 5 -10.96 8.53 -1.22
CA LYS A 5 -10.28 9.42 -2.18
C LYS A 5 -9.56 10.60 -1.50
N ARG A 6 -10.12 11.14 -0.41
CA ARG A 6 -9.58 12.33 0.28
C ARG A 6 -8.43 12.02 1.23
N SER A 7 -8.46 10.88 1.93
CA SER A 7 -7.45 10.54 2.95
C SER A 7 -6.41 9.53 2.46
N SER A 8 -6.60 8.93 1.29
CA SER A 8 -5.65 8.00 0.67
C SER A 8 -5.71 8.07 -0.86
N PRO A 9 -5.49 9.25 -1.48
CA PRO A 9 -5.70 9.49 -2.90
C PRO A 9 -4.90 8.55 -3.81
N ILE A 10 -3.64 8.26 -3.46
CA ILE A 10 -2.76 7.37 -4.25
C ILE A 10 -3.31 5.94 -4.25
N LEU A 11 -3.68 5.40 -3.08
CA LEU A 11 -4.23 4.05 -2.97
C LEU A 11 -5.60 3.94 -3.65
N HIS A 12 -6.43 4.98 -3.52
CA HIS A 12 -7.70 5.08 -4.22
C HIS A 12 -7.47 5.09 -5.74
N GLU A 13 -6.53 5.88 -6.24
CA GLU A 13 -6.25 5.95 -7.68
C GLU A 13 -5.65 4.65 -8.21
N MET A 14 -4.72 4.00 -7.50
CA MET A 14 -4.15 2.73 -7.93
C MET A 14 -5.21 1.65 -8.08
N LEU A 15 -6.10 1.53 -7.10
CA LEU A 15 -7.19 0.56 -7.15
C LEU A 15 -8.25 0.91 -8.19
N TRP A 16 -8.66 2.18 -8.30
CA TRP A 16 -9.70 2.57 -9.26
C TRP A 16 -9.16 2.61 -10.68
N GLY A 17 -7.88 2.94 -10.84
CA GLY A 17 -7.16 2.94 -12.10
C GLY A 17 -7.07 1.53 -12.69
N SER A 18 -6.83 0.50 -11.87
CA SER A 18 -6.80 -0.89 -12.36
C SER A 18 -8.16 -1.34 -12.88
N PHE A 19 -9.25 -1.02 -12.17
CA PHE A 19 -10.61 -1.33 -12.66
C PHE A 19 -10.94 -0.57 -13.95
N ARG A 20 -10.66 0.73 -14.01
CA ARG A 20 -10.90 1.54 -15.22
C ARG A 20 -10.12 1.03 -16.43
N SER A 21 -8.88 0.60 -16.25
CA SER A 21 -8.08 0.03 -17.36
C SER A 21 -8.67 -1.26 -17.94
N LEU A 22 -9.51 -1.96 -17.16
CA LEU A 22 -10.22 -3.16 -17.59
C LEU A 22 -11.66 -2.85 -18.04
N GLY A 23 -12.06 -1.58 -18.12
CA GLY A 23 -13.41 -1.16 -18.46
C GLY A 23 -14.45 -1.46 -17.37
N TRP A 24 -14.02 -1.77 -16.15
CA TRP A 24 -14.89 -2.13 -15.04
C TRP A 24 -15.04 -0.97 -14.06
N GLN A 25 -16.23 -0.84 -13.47
CA GLN A 25 -16.52 0.14 -12.43
C GLN A 25 -17.24 -0.56 -11.27
N PRO A 26 -16.52 -0.99 -10.23
CA PRO A 26 -17.13 -1.70 -9.12
C PRO A 26 -18.05 -0.76 -8.31
N ASP A 27 -19.16 -1.30 -7.83
CA ASP A 27 -20.04 -0.61 -6.89
C ASP A 27 -19.43 -0.68 -5.48
N ILE A 28 -18.81 0.42 -5.04
CA ILE A 28 -18.10 0.49 -3.76
C ILE A 28 -19.03 1.07 -2.70
N VAL A 29 -19.67 0.16 -1.97
CA VAL A 29 -20.66 0.48 -0.93
C VAL A 29 -20.04 1.13 0.32
N CYS A 30 -18.72 0.99 0.54
CA CYS A 30 -18.06 1.51 1.74
C CYS A 30 -16.59 1.89 1.52
N GLU A 31 -16.25 3.14 1.83
CA GLU A 31 -14.88 3.63 1.98
C GLU A 31 -14.47 3.57 3.45
N VAL A 32 -13.34 2.90 3.76
CA VAL A 32 -12.88 2.71 5.14
C VAL A 32 -11.56 3.44 5.36
N ILE A 33 -11.54 4.35 6.33
CA ILE A 33 -10.38 5.23 6.62
C ILE A 33 -9.21 4.43 7.24
N GLY A 34 -9.51 3.40 8.04
CA GLY A 34 -8.51 2.60 8.75
C GLY A 34 -8.30 1.20 8.16
N LYS A 35 -7.06 0.84 7.87
CA LYS A 35 -6.66 -0.48 7.33
C LYS A 35 -7.07 -1.63 8.25
N SER A 36 -6.89 -1.47 9.56
CA SER A 36 -7.30 -2.46 10.57
C SER A 36 -8.83 -2.61 10.64
N THR A 37 -9.58 -1.51 10.55
CA THR A 37 -11.05 -1.54 10.50
C THR A 37 -11.54 -2.27 9.25
N MET A 38 -10.94 -2.01 8.10
CA MET A 38 -11.29 -2.69 6.84
C MET A 38 -11.07 -4.21 6.97
N LEU A 39 -9.91 -4.64 7.49
CA LEU A 39 -9.65 -6.06 7.71
C LEU A 39 -10.59 -6.69 8.73
N ARG A 40 -10.92 -5.99 9.82
CA ARG A 40 -11.88 -6.48 10.83
C ARG A 40 -13.26 -6.71 10.23
N LEU A 41 -13.76 -5.78 9.41
CA LEU A 41 -15.05 -5.92 8.75
C LEU A 41 -15.06 -7.15 7.83
N VAL A 42 -14.02 -7.32 7.01
CA VAL A 42 -13.88 -8.53 6.18
C VAL A 42 -13.79 -9.80 7.05
N GLY A 43 -13.05 -9.73 8.16
CA GLY A 43 -12.89 -10.84 9.10
C GLY A 43 -14.19 -11.24 9.81
N HIS A 44 -15.13 -10.30 9.95
CA HIS A 44 -16.48 -10.54 10.42
C HIS A 44 -17.47 -10.92 9.31
N GLY A 45 -17.00 -11.17 8.09
CA GLY A 45 -17.82 -11.59 6.95
C GLY A 45 -18.51 -10.44 6.21
N ILE A 46 -18.14 -9.18 6.48
CA ILE A 46 -18.72 -8.03 5.81
C ILE A 46 -17.94 -7.74 4.53
N GLY A 47 -18.42 -8.31 3.43
CA GLY A 47 -17.93 -8.06 2.08
C GLY A 47 -16.48 -8.49 1.84
N ILE A 48 -15.86 -7.89 0.82
CA ILE A 48 -14.46 -8.12 0.43
C ILE A 48 -13.70 -6.78 0.30
N ALA A 49 -12.38 -6.84 0.44
CA ALA A 49 -11.51 -5.67 0.33
C ALA A 49 -10.32 -5.93 -0.60
N LEU A 50 -10.02 -4.93 -1.43
CA LEU A 50 -8.73 -4.85 -2.11
C LEU A 50 -7.76 -4.07 -1.23
N SER A 51 -6.58 -4.64 -1.01
CA SER A 51 -5.58 -4.04 -0.12
C SER A 51 -4.17 -4.28 -0.64
N PRO A 52 -3.24 -3.33 -0.41
CA PRO A 52 -1.83 -3.56 -0.68
C PRO A 52 -1.26 -4.75 0.10
N ALA A 53 -0.25 -5.41 -0.45
CA ALA A 53 0.36 -6.61 0.14
C ALA A 53 0.85 -6.41 1.58
N TRP A 54 1.36 -5.22 1.91
CA TRP A 54 1.87 -4.89 3.25
C TRP A 54 0.78 -4.93 4.34
N VAL A 55 -0.50 -4.88 3.98
CA VAL A 55 -1.61 -4.96 4.94
C VAL A 55 -1.76 -6.39 5.51
N LYS A 56 -1.17 -7.41 4.88
CA LYS A 56 -1.15 -8.79 5.39
C LYS A 56 -0.55 -8.90 6.80
N SER A 57 0.44 -8.09 7.13
CA SER A 57 1.08 -8.08 8.46
C SER A 57 0.13 -7.65 9.58
N LEU A 58 -0.95 -6.94 9.24
CA LEU A 58 -1.94 -6.43 10.19
C LEU A 58 -3.11 -7.41 10.41
N SER A 59 -3.11 -8.56 9.74
CA SER A 59 -4.25 -9.48 9.69
C SER A 59 -4.22 -10.55 10.78
N SER A 60 -5.40 -10.95 11.25
CA SER A 60 -5.59 -12.17 12.03
C SER A 60 -5.58 -13.40 11.10
N LYS A 61 -5.25 -14.59 11.66
CA LYS A 61 -5.18 -15.88 10.93
C LYS A 61 -6.45 -16.27 10.15
N SER A 62 -7.57 -15.58 10.38
CA SER A 62 -8.88 -15.86 9.76
C SER A 62 -9.03 -15.34 8.33
N LEU A 63 -8.10 -14.53 7.81
CA LEU A 63 -8.21 -13.94 6.47
C LEU A 63 -7.36 -14.68 5.44
N LYS A 64 -7.96 -15.00 4.29
CA LYS A 64 -7.23 -15.45 3.10
C LYS A 64 -6.95 -14.26 2.19
N PHE A 65 -5.72 -14.15 1.71
CA PHE A 65 -5.31 -13.11 0.77
C PHE A 65 -4.99 -13.73 -0.58
N VAL A 66 -5.75 -13.34 -1.61
CA VAL A 66 -5.53 -13.78 -2.99
C VAL A 66 -4.85 -12.65 -3.76
N PRO A 67 -3.78 -12.91 -4.54
CA PRO A 67 -3.18 -11.91 -5.41
C PRO A 67 -4.22 -11.31 -6.36
N TYR A 68 -4.23 -9.97 -6.49
CA TYR A 68 -5.18 -9.27 -7.35
C TYR A 68 -4.77 -9.33 -8.84
N TYR A 69 -3.47 -9.31 -9.13
CA TYR A 69 -2.91 -9.45 -10.48
C TYR A 69 -1.43 -9.87 -10.38
N GLU A 70 -0.91 -10.63 -11.35
CA GLU A 70 0.52 -11.03 -11.37
C GLU A 70 1.47 -9.84 -11.59
N ASN A 71 0.96 -8.73 -12.15
CA ASN A 71 1.69 -7.48 -12.39
C ASN A 71 0.98 -6.28 -11.74
N ALA A 72 0.53 -6.42 -10.49
CA ALA A 72 -0.08 -5.30 -9.77
C ALA A 72 0.93 -4.14 -9.66
N ARG A 73 0.47 -2.89 -9.89
CA ARG A 73 1.31 -1.70 -9.72
C ARG A 73 1.88 -1.67 -8.31
N GLU A 74 3.21 -1.61 -8.21
CA GLU A 74 3.90 -1.39 -6.95
C GLU A 74 3.80 0.08 -6.54
N ILE A 75 3.96 0.35 -5.25
CA ILE A 75 4.04 1.71 -4.72
C ILE A 75 5.51 2.04 -4.60
N ASP A 76 5.99 2.97 -5.42
CA ASP A 76 7.35 3.47 -5.28
C ASP A 76 7.48 4.25 -3.96
N LEU A 77 8.49 3.89 -3.18
CA LEU A 77 8.85 4.58 -1.95
C LEU A 77 10.05 5.48 -2.20
N TYR A 78 9.88 6.77 -2.00
CA TYR A 78 10.94 7.77 -2.12
C TYR A 78 11.29 8.38 -0.77
N ILE A 79 12.57 8.65 -0.56
CA ILE A 79 13.03 9.46 0.57
C ILE A 79 13.11 10.90 0.10
N SER A 80 12.39 11.79 0.79
CA SER A 80 12.40 13.24 0.51
C SER A 80 13.19 13.97 1.58
N TYR A 81 14.05 14.90 1.18
CA TYR A 81 14.86 15.71 2.09
C TYR A 81 15.04 17.14 1.58
N ARG A 82 15.41 18.06 2.47
CA ARG A 82 15.67 19.45 2.11
C ARG A 82 17.01 19.56 1.39
N THR A 83 17.03 20.22 0.23
CA THR A 83 18.25 20.41 -0.58
C THR A 83 19.10 21.61 -0.15
N SER A 84 18.68 22.36 0.86
CA SER A 84 19.36 23.56 1.37
C SER A 84 19.53 23.50 2.89
N GLY A 85 20.62 24.08 3.40
CA GLY A 85 21.02 23.99 4.81
C GLY A 85 22.02 22.87 5.08
N ASP A 86 22.25 22.52 6.34
CA ASP A 86 23.05 21.35 6.69
C ASP A 86 22.24 20.08 6.37
N VAL A 87 22.83 19.22 5.54
CA VAL A 87 22.21 17.98 5.03
C VAL A 87 23.04 16.75 5.42
N LYS A 88 24.08 16.89 6.25
CA LYS A 88 25.02 15.80 6.58
C LYS A 88 24.31 14.58 7.14
N GLU A 89 23.36 14.78 8.06
CA GLU A 89 22.61 13.68 8.68
C GLU A 89 21.71 12.97 7.67
N ALA A 90 21.09 13.73 6.75
CA ALA A 90 20.29 13.15 5.68
C ALA A 90 21.15 12.32 4.71
N LEU A 91 22.32 12.84 4.33
CA LEU A 91 23.27 12.11 3.47
C LEU A 91 23.79 10.85 4.15
N ALA A 92 24.19 10.94 5.42
CA ALA A 92 24.63 9.78 6.21
C ALA A 92 23.51 8.72 6.32
N PHE A 93 22.25 9.15 6.48
CA PHE A 93 21.11 8.24 6.43
C PHE A 93 20.97 7.57 5.06
N PHE A 94 21.17 8.28 3.94
CA PHE A 94 21.11 7.66 2.61
C PHE A 94 22.20 6.62 2.40
N ASP A 95 23.41 6.89 2.89
CA ASP A 95 24.51 5.93 2.79
C ASP A 95 24.21 4.67 3.61
N ALA A 96 23.64 4.82 4.81
CA ALA A 96 23.20 3.69 5.62
C ALA A 96 22.07 2.89 4.93
N VAL A 97 21.06 3.56 4.36
CA VAL A 97 19.98 2.90 3.63
C VAL A 97 20.52 2.14 2.43
N LYS A 98 21.43 2.74 1.64
CA LYS A 98 22.06 2.07 0.49
C LYS A 98 22.86 0.84 0.91
N TYR A 99 23.61 0.94 2.01
CA TYR A 99 24.38 -0.18 2.54
C TYR A 99 23.48 -1.36 2.92
N VAL A 100 22.43 -1.12 3.70
CA VAL A 100 21.47 -2.16 4.11
C VAL A 100 20.71 -2.75 2.91
N SER A 101 20.34 -1.90 1.94
CA SER A 101 19.62 -2.36 0.73
C SER A 101 20.51 -3.21 -0.20
N GLY A 102 21.83 -3.01 -0.16
CA GLY A 102 22.82 -3.71 -0.98
C GLY A 102 23.16 -5.14 -0.53
N GLU A 103 22.98 -5.48 0.76
CA GLU A 103 23.24 -6.84 1.26
C GLU A 103 22.03 -7.78 1.14
N ALA A 104 20.81 -7.26 0.98
CA ALA A 104 19.61 -8.08 0.82
C ALA A 104 19.50 -8.81 -0.54
N THR A 105 20.40 -8.54 -1.50
CA THR A 105 20.38 -9.14 -2.86
C THR A 105 21.49 -10.18 -3.09
N ARG A 106 22.22 -10.59 -2.04
CA ARG A 106 23.20 -11.68 -2.13
C ARG A 106 23.10 -12.60 -0.92
N SER A 107 22.13 -13.52 -0.92
CA SER A 107 22.14 -14.78 -0.17
C SER A 107 21.18 -15.77 -0.81
#